data_AF-A0A0T2MDL8-F1
#
_entry.id   AF-A0A0T2MDL8-F1
#
_cell.length_a   1.000
_cell.length_b   1.000
_cell.length_c   1.000
_cell.angle_alpha   90.00
_cell.angle_beta   90.00
_cell.angle_gamma   90.00
#
_symmetry.space_group_name_H-M   'P 1'
#
loop_
_entity.id
_entity.type
_entity.pdbx_description
1 polymer ?
#
loop_
_entity_poly.entity_id
_entity_poly.type
_entity_poly.pdbx_seq_one_letter_code
_entity_poly.pdbx_strand_id
1 'polypeptide(L)' 'MADKITRFNLHEYSISAQMEYRKARRAEAREIMERNTQFANSFASISANRAIGEGDIFSRIAMERMAGQRVSKKA' A
#
# COMPACT_ATOMS: atom_id res chain seq x y z
N MET A 1 26.39 -28.66 13.71
CA MET A 1 25.39 -27.75 13.10
C MET A 1 25.94 -27.35 11.74
N ALA A 2 25.16 -27.42 10.67
CA ALA A 2 25.58 -26.95 9.36
C ALA A 2 25.69 -25.42 9.40
N ASP A 3 26.83 -24.88 8.97
CA ASP A 3 27.05 -23.44 8.96
C ASP A 3 26.08 -22.77 7.96
N LYS A 4 25.39 -21.72 8.40
CA LYS A 4 24.34 -21.09 7.60
C LYS A 4 24.99 -20.25 6.51
N ILE A 5 24.56 -20.44 5.26
CA ILE A 5 25.01 -19.59 4.15
C ILE A 5 24.49 -18.17 4.36
N THR A 6 25.41 -17.22 4.45
CA THR A 6 25.18 -15.78 4.55
C THR A 6 25.83 -15.08 3.35
N ARG A 7 25.55 -13.78 3.20
CA ARG A 7 26.21 -12.97 2.15
C ARG A 7 27.73 -12.92 2.33
N PHE A 8 28.24 -13.07 3.55
CA PHE A 8 29.64 -12.86 3.87
C PHE A 8 30.49 -14.12 3.62
N ASN A 9 29.99 -15.31 3.99
CA ASN A 9 30.66 -16.59 3.74
C ASN A 9 30.26 -17.25 2.39
N LEU A 10 29.36 -16.64 1.61
CA LEU A 10 28.87 -17.20 0.33
C LEU A 10 29.98 -17.67 -0.61
N HIS A 11 31.08 -16.92 -0.67
CA HIS A 11 32.20 -17.15 -1.57
C HIS A 11 32.97 -18.44 -1.28
N GLU A 12 32.84 -18.99 -0.08
CA GLU A 12 33.51 -20.23 0.36
C GLU A 12 32.75 -21.48 -0.11
N TYR A 13 31.49 -21.33 -0.54
CA TYR A 13 30.65 -22.44 -0.99
C TYR A 13 30.75 -22.69 -2.49
N SER A 14 30.36 -23.88 -2.92
CA SER A 14 30.29 -24.26 -4.34
C SER A 14 29.39 -23.31 -5.14
N ILE A 15 29.69 -23.14 -6.42
CA ILE A 15 28.92 -22.26 -7.33
C ILE A 15 27.42 -22.61 -7.33
N SER A 16 27.08 -23.90 -7.25
CA SER A 16 25.68 -24.35 -7.16
C SER A 16 24.99 -23.83 -5.90
N ALA A 17 25.61 -24.00 -4.72
CA ALA A 17 25.08 -23.50 -3.46
C ALA A 17 24.96 -21.96 -3.46
N GLN A 18 25.92 -21.27 -4.08
CA GLN A 18 25.85 -19.83 -4.26
C GLN A 18 24.65 -19.40 -5.11
N MET A 19 24.38 -20.12 -6.19
CA MET A 19 23.26 -19.86 -7.08
C MET A 19 21.91 -20.12 -6.40
N GLU A 20 21.79 -21.19 -5.62
CA GLU A 20 20.60 -21.49 -4.83
C GLU A 20 20.32 -20.40 -3.79
N TYR A 21 21.34 -19.97 -3.04
CA TYR A 21 21.22 -18.86 -2.10
C TYR A 21 20.73 -17.59 -2.79
N ARG A 22 21.31 -17.23 -3.95
CA ARG A 22 20.88 -16.05 -4.73
C ARG A 22 19.45 -16.20 -5.24
N LYS A 23 19.04 -17.41 -5.65
CA LYS A 23 17.67 -17.70 -6.10
C LYS A 23 16.68 -17.51 -4.96
N ALA A 24 16.97 -18.05 -3.78
CA ALA A 24 16.14 -17.89 -2.58
C ALA A 24 15.99 -16.40 -2.21
N ARG A 25 17.10 -15.65 -2.18
CA ARG A 25 17.07 -14.20 -1.89
C ARG A 25 16.26 -13.39 -2.90
N ARG A 26 16.29 -13.77 -4.18
CA ARG A 26 15.45 -13.13 -5.21
C ARG A 26 13.98 -13.47 -5.04
N ALA A 27 13.65 -14.70 -4.64
CA ALA A 27 12.27 -15.10 -4.37
C ALA A 27 11.70 -14.31 -3.17
N GLU A 28 12.43 -14.25 -2.05
CA GLU A 28 12.05 -13.44 -0.88
C GLU A 28 11.83 -11.96 -1.24
N ALA A 29 12.73 -11.39 -2.05
CA ALA A 29 12.61 -10.00 -2.49
C ALA A 29 11.33 -9.78 -3.34
N ARG A 30 10.99 -10.72 -4.23
CA ARG A 30 9.74 -10.65 -5.02
C ARG A 30 8.51 -10.69 -4.13
N GLU A 31 8.46 -11.60 -3.16
CA GLU A 31 7.33 -11.69 -2.22
C GLU A 31 7.16 -10.42 -1.38
N ILE A 32 8.25 -9.77 -0.99
CA ILE A 32 8.19 -8.46 -0.30
C ILE A 32 7.66 -7.37 -1.23
N MET A 33 8.13 -7.34 -2.48
CA MET A 33 7.64 -6.38 -3.47
C MET A 33 6.15 -6.56 -3.74
N GLU A 34 5.69 -7.80 -3.93
CA GLU A 34 4.26 -8.12 -4.12
C GLU A 34 3.40 -7.72 -2.92
N ARG A 35 3.87 -7.95 -1.68
CA ARG A 35 3.18 -7.47 -0.50
C ARG A 35 3.13 -5.94 -0.44
N ASN A 36 4.23 -5.26 -0.77
CA ASN A 36 4.27 -3.81 -0.77
C ASN A 36 3.35 -3.20 -1.84
N THR A 37 3.24 -3.80 -3.03
CA THR A 37 2.30 -3.34 -4.06
C THR A 37 0.85 -3.55 -3.62
N GLN A 38 0.53 -4.66 -2.96
CA GLN A 38 -0.80 -4.90 -2.38
C GLN A 38 -1.16 -3.85 -1.33
N PHE A 39 -0.22 -3.50 -0.44
CA PHE A 39 -0.44 -2.43 0.54
C PHE A 39 -0.65 -1.07 -0.13
N ALA A 40 0.19 -0.72 -1.11
CA ALA A 40 0.04 0.54 -1.85
C ALA A 40 -1.34 0.65 -2.54
N ASN A 41 -1.81 -0.43 -3.18
CA ASN A 41 -3.13 -0.48 -3.80
C ASN A 41 -4.26 -0.34 -2.77
N SER A 42 -4.11 -0.97 -1.60
CA SER A 42 -5.07 -0.86 -0.50
C SER A 42 -5.12 0.56 0.06
N PHE A 43 -3.99 1.23 0.21
CA PHE A 43 -3.96 2.64 0.65
C PHE A 43 -4.58 3.57 -0.40
N ALA A 44 -4.32 3.32 -1.68
CA ALA A 44 -4.93 4.09 -2.76
C ALA A 44 -6.47 3.97 -2.73
N SER A 45 -7.01 2.77 -2.56
CA SER A 45 -8.47 2.57 -2.50
C SER A 45 -9.09 3.22 -1.26
N ILE A 46 -8.44 3.12 -0.09
CA ILE A 46 -8.87 3.80 1.14
C ILE A 46 -8.90 5.32 0.93
N SER A 47 -7.85 5.88 0.32
CA SER A 47 -7.77 7.33 0.06
C SER A 47 -8.87 7.81 -0.88
N ALA A 48 -9.17 7.04 -1.93
CA ALA A 48 -10.24 7.36 -2.87
C ALA A 48 -11.61 7.34 -2.20
N ASN A 49 -11.90 6.30 -1.42
CA ASN A 49 -13.16 6.18 -0.67
C ASN A 49 -13.34 7.32 0.34
N ARG A 50 -12.25 7.72 1.00
CA ARG A 50 -12.27 8.87 1.92
C ARG A 50 -12.60 10.17 1.20
N ALA A 51 -11.98 10.43 0.05
CA ALA A 51 -12.24 11.64 -0.74
C ALA A 51 -13.72 11.72 -1.20
N ILE A 52 -14.29 10.58 -1.61
CA ILE A 52 -15.72 10.49 -1.95
C ILE A 52 -16.60 10.82 -0.73
N GLY A 53 -16.32 10.20 0.42
CA GLY A 53 -17.06 10.46 1.65
C GLY A 53 -16.98 11.92 2.12
N GLU A 54 -15.80 12.54 2.00
CA GLU A 54 -15.62 13.97 2.30
C GLU A 54 -16.45 14.83 1.33
N GLY A 55 -16.41 14.55 0.02
CA GLY A 55 -17.21 15.24 -0.99
C GLY A 55 -18.72 15.17 -0.74
N ASP A 56 -19.22 14.00 -0.33
CA ASP A 56 -20.63 13.81 0.03
C ASP A 56 -21.04 14.66 1.24
N ILE A 57 -20.18 14.73 2.26
CA ILE A 57 -20.42 15.54 3.45
C ILE A 57 -20.44 17.03 3.08
N PHE A 58 -19.46 17.50 2.31
CA PHE A 58 -19.42 18.89 1.84
C PHE A 58 -20.66 19.24 1.01
N SER A 59 -21.09 18.33 0.14
CA SER A 59 -22.30 18.52 -0.68
C SER A 59 -23.56 18.63 0.17
N ARG A 60 -23.71 17.80 1.20
CA ARG A 60 -24.83 17.89 2.15
C ARG A 60 -24.84 19.21 2.91
N ILE A 61 -23.69 19.62 3.45
CA ILE A 61 -23.55 20.90 4.15
C ILE A 61 -23.89 22.07 3.22
N ALA A 62 -23.45 22.04 1.97
CA ALA A 62 -23.78 23.07 0.99
C ALA A 62 -25.29 23.12 0.70
N MET A 63 -25.95 21.98 0.53
CA MET A 63 -27.40 21.91 0.33
C MET A 63 -28.18 22.46 1.53
N GLU A 64 -27.78 22.12 2.76
CA GLU A 64 -28.40 22.65 3.98
C GLU A 64 -28.26 24.18 4.07
N ARG A 65 -27.06 24.71 3.76
CA ARG A 65 -26.83 26.17 3.72
C ARG A 65 -27.71 26.86 2.68
N MET A 66 -27.80 26.29 1.47
CA MET A 66 -28.66 26.82 0.41
C MET A 66 -30.14 26.77 0.79
N ALA A 67 -30.59 25.70 1.43
CA ALA A 67 -31.96 25.57 1.92
C ALA A 67 -32.28 26.66 2.95
N GLY A 68 -31.40 26.88 3.94
CA GLY A 68 -31.56 27.94 4.94
C GLY A 68 -31.63 29.35 4.32
N GLN A 69 -30.78 29.64 3.32
CA GLN A 69 -30.82 30.91 2.59
C GLN A 69 -32.11 31.11 1.78
N ARG A 70 -32.67 30.04 1.19
CA ARG A 70 -33.94 30.11 0.46
C ARG A 70 -35.12 30.40 1.38
N VAL A 71 -35.12 29.86 2.60
CA VAL A 71 -36.16 30.14 3.61
C VAL A 71 -36.08 31.60 4.07
N SER A 72 -34.87 32.10 4.37
CA SER A 72 -34.64 33.49 4.78
C SER A 72 -35.04 34.53 3.72
N LYS A 73 -34.89 34.25 2.42
CA LYS A 73 -35.30 35.17 1.34
C LYS A 73 -36.81 35.20 1.06
N LYS A 74 -37.57 34.24 1.62
CA LYS A 74 -39.03 34.16 1.45
C LYS A 74 -39.82 34.72 2.64
N ALA A 75 -39.14 35.00 3.77
CA ALA A 75 -39.69 35.69 4.93
C ALA A 75 -39.49 37.21 4.79
#